data_AF-A0A9P9CVA2-F1
#
_entry.id   AF-A0A9P9CVA2-F1
#
_cell.length_a   1.000
_cell.length_b   1.000
_cell.length_c   1.000
_cell.angle_alpha   90.00
_cell.angle_beta   90.00
_cell.angle_gamma   90.00
#
_symmetry.space_group_name_H-M   'P 1'
#
loop_
_entity.id
_entity.type
_entity.pdbx_description
1 polymer ?
#
loop_
_entity_poly.entity_id
_entity_poly.type
_entity_poly.pdbx_seq_one_letter_code
_entity_poly.pdbx_strand_id
1 'polypeptide(L)'
;MRLRLVDASSTLGALDSIRNTQDPRAVQTFQDLYLNSNIASLARAVEDDASASPRERIASLGLFVASYTLHSCRATNLASHDEAERVSSAASKLHNDATAASVALANGLGGEQSIATELKKAELNVRAVTNGLQWWHVPLNLDDVSYIVKRAVDSFWGIELEKKLAFFAGRLQSARTTHMEQADGVLNNTPVAFKSALLLNEVEQARSLPSATITPDSLSVPIVKRRELLNAPTTALHRRAQSLVLSTGATSFVAVSMSYAAWASSFLDAGSAVGLAALVSVGTLRWSISRWERAQRRWWEAWDRIVQSLARDIQAELRRTLADGVFLVPNRVADGLLESTNRRLSDLADKNAEETRLSQAVDALVVETRASHQNAMSSAVRMPEVSIAQPKLESIQTMQH
;
A
#
# COMPACT_ATOMS: atom_id res chain seq x y z
N MET A 1 -29.33 -12.07 -35.16
CA MET A 1 -30.34 -12.38 -34.12
C MET A 1 -29.60 -13.13 -33.01
N ARG A 2 -29.39 -12.52 -31.85
CA ARG A 2 -28.62 -13.14 -30.74
C ARG A 2 -29.58 -14.04 -29.96
N LEU A 3 -29.45 -15.34 -30.15
CA LEU A 3 -30.18 -16.33 -29.35
C LEU A 3 -29.49 -16.42 -27.98
N ARG A 4 -30.25 -16.42 -26.87
CA ARG A 4 -29.79 -16.69 -25.48
C ARG A 4 -30.32 -18.06 -25.02
N LEU A 5 -29.75 -18.62 -23.95
CA LEU A 5 -29.95 -20.00 -23.48
C LEU A 5 -31.39 -20.08 -23.00
N VAL A 6 -31.93 -21.27 -23.14
CA VAL A 6 -32.91 -21.80 -22.21
C VAL A 6 -32.26 -21.85 -20.85
N ASP A 7 -32.22 -20.70 -20.15
CA ASP A 7 -31.84 -20.64 -18.75
C ASP A 7 -32.76 -21.61 -18.02
N ALA A 8 -32.24 -22.80 -17.75
CA ALA A 8 -33.02 -23.90 -17.21
C ALA A 8 -33.67 -23.49 -15.88
N SER A 9 -33.05 -22.58 -15.13
CA SER A 9 -33.63 -22.01 -13.92
C SER A 9 -34.81 -21.09 -14.22
N SER A 10 -34.69 -20.21 -15.21
CA SER A 10 -35.82 -19.40 -15.72
C SER A 10 -36.92 -20.26 -16.34
N THR A 11 -36.57 -21.34 -17.03
CA THR A 11 -37.53 -22.26 -17.64
C THR A 11 -38.29 -23.08 -16.62
N LEU A 12 -37.60 -23.62 -15.61
CA LEU A 12 -38.23 -24.28 -14.48
C LEU A 12 -39.08 -23.29 -13.67
N GLY A 13 -38.59 -22.06 -13.46
CA GLY A 13 -39.35 -20.99 -12.82
C GLY A 13 -40.58 -20.57 -13.62
N ALA A 14 -40.50 -20.54 -14.95
CA ALA A 14 -41.63 -20.30 -15.83
C ALA A 14 -42.66 -21.44 -15.67
N LEU A 15 -42.22 -22.70 -15.77
CA LEU A 15 -43.09 -23.87 -15.57
C LEU A 15 -43.77 -23.88 -14.20
N ASP A 16 -43.06 -23.49 -13.15
CA ASP A 16 -43.60 -23.44 -11.78
C ASP A 16 -44.56 -22.26 -11.59
N SER A 17 -44.29 -21.10 -12.21
CA SER A 17 -45.21 -19.96 -12.19
C SER A 17 -46.56 -20.25 -12.87
N ILE A 18 -46.57 -21.10 -13.90
CA ILE A 18 -47.80 -21.55 -14.56
C ILE A 18 -48.68 -22.43 -13.68
N ARG A 19 -48.14 -23.07 -12.64
CA ARG A 19 -48.96 -23.89 -11.73
C ARG A 19 -49.97 -23.07 -10.92
N ASN A 20 -49.77 -21.76 -10.79
CA ASN A 20 -50.61 -20.89 -9.97
C ASN A 20 -51.37 -19.87 -10.83
N THR A 21 -52.22 -20.35 -11.73
CA THR A 21 -52.96 -19.54 -12.73
C THR A 21 -53.99 -18.57 -12.16
N GLN A 22 -54.32 -18.64 -10.87
CA GLN A 22 -55.26 -17.71 -10.24
C GLN A 22 -54.65 -16.33 -9.94
N ASP A 23 -53.31 -16.20 -9.93
CA ASP A 23 -52.63 -14.93 -9.70
C ASP A 23 -52.21 -14.28 -11.04
N PRO A 24 -52.70 -13.08 -11.39
CA PRO A 24 -52.28 -12.36 -12.59
C PRO A 24 -50.78 -12.04 -12.61
N ARG A 25 -50.11 -11.94 -11.45
CA ARG A 25 -48.65 -11.73 -11.38
C ARG A 25 -47.87 -12.94 -11.86
N ALA A 26 -48.40 -14.14 -11.62
CA ALA A 26 -47.77 -15.38 -12.07
C ALA A 26 -47.70 -15.46 -13.61
N VAL A 27 -48.71 -14.93 -14.30
CA VAL A 27 -48.72 -14.84 -15.77
C VAL A 27 -47.63 -13.89 -16.27
N GLN A 28 -47.43 -12.75 -15.61
CA GLN A 28 -46.39 -11.80 -16.00
C GLN A 28 -44.99 -12.35 -15.72
N THR A 29 -44.79 -12.99 -14.56
CA THR A 29 -43.54 -13.70 -14.24
C THR A 29 -43.27 -14.83 -15.24
N PHE A 30 -44.29 -15.60 -15.61
CA PHE A 30 -44.16 -16.60 -16.67
C PHE A 30 -43.71 -15.98 -17.99
N GLN A 31 -44.36 -14.90 -18.45
CA GLN A 31 -44.01 -14.26 -19.71
C GLN A 31 -42.58 -13.73 -19.70
N ASP A 32 -42.17 -13.05 -18.63
CA ASP A 32 -40.81 -12.54 -18.48
C ASP A 32 -39.78 -13.68 -18.48
N LEU A 33 -40.02 -14.75 -17.71
CA LEU A 33 -39.13 -15.90 -17.66
C LEU A 33 -39.13 -16.72 -18.95
N TYR A 34 -40.27 -16.88 -19.61
CA TYR A 34 -40.41 -17.56 -20.89
C TYR A 34 -39.68 -16.81 -22.01
N LEU A 35 -39.86 -15.48 -22.09
CA LEU A 35 -39.15 -14.61 -23.04
C LEU A 35 -37.64 -14.61 -22.77
N ASN A 36 -37.23 -14.58 -21.51
CA ASN A 36 -35.81 -14.65 -21.13
C ASN A 36 -35.19 -16.02 -21.40
N SER A 37 -35.97 -17.10 -21.32
CA SER A 37 -35.50 -18.45 -21.57
C SER A 37 -35.36 -18.80 -23.06
N ASN A 38 -35.91 -18.05 -24.02
CA ASN A 38 -35.87 -18.43 -25.45
C ASN A 38 -36.29 -19.88 -25.75
N ILE A 39 -37.11 -20.51 -24.90
CA ILE A 39 -37.56 -21.88 -25.14
C ILE A 39 -38.37 -21.98 -26.45
N ALA A 40 -38.98 -20.87 -26.88
CA ALA A 40 -39.64 -20.74 -28.16
C ALA A 40 -38.69 -20.96 -29.36
N SER A 41 -37.42 -20.56 -29.25
CA SER A 41 -36.43 -20.77 -30.30
C SER A 41 -36.01 -22.23 -30.39
N LEU A 42 -35.87 -22.89 -29.24
CA LEU A 42 -35.63 -24.34 -29.16
C LEU A 42 -36.82 -25.12 -29.74
N ALA A 43 -38.05 -24.75 -29.34
CA ALA A 43 -39.26 -25.37 -29.83
C ALA A 43 -39.38 -25.27 -31.36
N ARG A 44 -39.10 -24.09 -31.93
CA ARG A 44 -39.07 -23.91 -33.40
C ARG A 44 -37.98 -24.74 -34.06
N ALA A 45 -36.77 -24.79 -33.50
CA ALA A 45 -35.70 -25.62 -34.04
C ALA A 45 -36.06 -27.11 -34.04
N VAL A 46 -36.78 -27.58 -33.02
CA VAL A 46 -37.29 -28.96 -32.95
C VAL A 46 -38.45 -29.19 -33.92
N GLU A 47 -39.29 -28.19 -34.14
CA GLU A 47 -40.46 -28.23 -35.04
C GLU A 47 -40.06 -28.19 -36.52
N ASP A 48 -39.07 -27.38 -36.88
CA ASP A 48 -38.50 -27.32 -38.23
C ASP A 48 -37.85 -28.66 -38.64
N ASP A 49 -37.32 -29.40 -37.66
CA ASP A 49 -36.73 -30.74 -37.84
C ASP A 49 -37.74 -31.90 -37.71
N ALA A 50 -39.05 -31.64 -37.63
CA ALA A 50 -40.07 -32.67 -37.40
C ALA A 50 -40.09 -33.78 -38.47
N SER A 51 -39.60 -33.50 -39.68
CA SER A 51 -39.49 -34.45 -40.80
C SER A 51 -38.26 -35.36 -40.74
N ALA A 52 -37.28 -35.06 -39.89
CA ALA A 52 -36.03 -35.82 -39.78
C ALA A 52 -36.19 -37.11 -38.94
N SER A 53 -35.29 -38.07 -39.17
CA SER A 53 -35.28 -39.30 -38.38
C SER A 53 -35.05 -38.99 -36.88
N PRO A 54 -35.58 -39.80 -35.95
CA PRO A 54 -35.38 -39.55 -34.51
C PRO A 54 -33.91 -39.42 -34.09
N ARG A 55 -33.00 -40.13 -34.78
CA ARG A 55 -31.56 -40.05 -34.52
C ARG A 55 -30.96 -38.73 -34.99
N GLU A 56 -31.33 -38.25 -36.17
CA GLU A 56 -30.89 -36.95 -36.69
C GLU A 56 -31.40 -35.80 -35.81
N ARG A 57 -32.64 -35.87 -35.32
CA ARG A 57 -33.21 -34.89 -34.38
C ARG A 57 -32.43 -34.80 -33.07
N ILE A 58 -32.04 -35.95 -32.51
CA ILE A 58 -31.25 -35.97 -31.28
C ILE A 58 -29.85 -35.36 -31.53
N ALA A 59 -29.24 -35.66 -32.68
CA ALA A 59 -27.94 -35.12 -33.05
C ALA A 59 -27.99 -33.60 -33.32
N SER A 60 -28.99 -33.11 -34.05
CA SER A 60 -29.17 -31.69 -34.35
C SER A 60 -29.45 -30.88 -33.09
N LEU A 61 -30.31 -31.41 -32.21
CA LEU A 61 -30.57 -30.84 -30.89
C LEU A 61 -29.31 -30.81 -30.02
N GLY A 62 -28.53 -31.89 -30.00
CA GLY A 62 -27.27 -31.98 -29.26
C GLY A 62 -26.24 -30.95 -29.72
N LEU A 63 -26.07 -30.79 -31.04
CA LEU A 63 -25.20 -29.77 -31.63
C LEU A 63 -25.69 -28.36 -31.32
N PHE A 64 -27.01 -28.10 -31.44
CA PHE A 64 -27.59 -26.82 -31.09
C PHE A 64 -27.30 -26.44 -29.64
N VAL A 65 -27.55 -27.35 -28.69
CA VAL A 65 -27.25 -27.14 -27.27
C VAL A 65 -25.75 -26.93 -27.04
N ALA A 66 -24.88 -27.70 -27.70
CA ALA A 66 -23.43 -27.54 -27.57
C ALA A 66 -22.93 -26.18 -28.11
N SER A 67 -23.28 -25.79 -29.34
CA SER A 67 -22.90 -24.49 -29.91
C SER A 67 -23.42 -23.34 -29.07
N TYR A 68 -24.65 -23.48 -28.58
CA TYR A 68 -25.29 -22.48 -27.76
C TYR A 68 -24.56 -22.33 -26.40
N THR A 69 -24.32 -23.44 -25.69
CA THR A 69 -23.65 -23.42 -24.39
C THR A 69 -22.26 -22.83 -24.49
N LEU A 70 -21.49 -23.16 -25.55
CA LEU A 70 -20.21 -22.51 -25.85
C LEU A 70 -20.36 -21.00 -26.05
N HIS A 71 -21.36 -20.53 -26.81
CA HIS A 71 -21.59 -19.09 -26.99
C HIS A 71 -21.91 -18.39 -25.66
N SER A 72 -22.68 -19.03 -24.79
CA SER A 72 -22.99 -18.48 -23.46
C SER A 72 -21.78 -18.46 -22.55
N CYS A 73 -20.99 -19.54 -22.53
CA CYS A 73 -19.71 -19.61 -21.82
C CYS A 73 -18.77 -18.49 -22.26
N ARG A 74 -18.67 -18.26 -23.58
CA ARG A 74 -17.90 -17.16 -24.15
C ARG A 74 -18.32 -15.80 -23.62
N ALA A 75 -19.63 -15.53 -23.66
CA ALA A 75 -20.18 -14.26 -23.17
C ALA A 75 -19.89 -14.07 -21.67
N THR A 76 -20.00 -15.13 -20.86
CA THR A 76 -19.68 -15.07 -19.43
C THR A 76 -18.18 -14.93 -19.16
N ASN A 77 -17.31 -15.56 -19.97
CA ASN A 77 -15.86 -15.42 -19.87
C ASN A 77 -15.43 -13.99 -20.22
N LEU A 78 -16.01 -13.40 -21.29
CA LEU A 78 -15.78 -12.00 -21.65
C LEU A 78 -16.23 -11.04 -20.55
N ALA A 79 -17.44 -11.25 -20.00
CA ALA A 79 -17.92 -10.42 -18.89
C ALA A 79 -17.02 -10.54 -17.64
N SER A 80 -16.53 -11.75 -17.34
CA SER A 80 -15.60 -11.98 -16.23
C SER A 80 -14.23 -11.34 -16.48
N HIS A 81 -13.78 -11.29 -17.74
CA HIS A 81 -12.54 -10.63 -18.13
C HIS A 81 -12.65 -9.11 -17.96
N ASP A 82 -13.73 -8.49 -18.45
CA ASP A 82 -13.98 -7.06 -18.25
C ASP A 82 -14.08 -6.69 -16.76
N GLU A 83 -14.68 -7.56 -15.95
CA GLU A 83 -14.77 -7.39 -14.51
C GLU A 83 -13.37 -7.47 -13.84
N ALA A 84 -12.55 -8.44 -14.23
CA ALA A 84 -11.16 -8.55 -13.80
C ALA A 84 -10.35 -7.30 -14.16
N GLU A 85 -10.46 -6.78 -15.38
CA GLU A 85 -9.77 -5.55 -15.79
C GLU A 85 -10.23 -4.31 -14.98
N ARG A 86 -11.53 -4.20 -14.67
CA ARG A 86 -12.04 -3.14 -13.79
C ARG A 86 -11.45 -3.22 -12.38
N VAL A 87 -11.36 -4.42 -11.81
CA VAL A 87 -10.74 -4.61 -10.47
C VAL A 87 -9.24 -4.31 -10.52
N SER A 88 -8.53 -4.78 -11.55
CA SER A 88 -7.09 -4.51 -11.75
C SER A 88 -6.81 -3.01 -11.88
N SER A 89 -7.59 -2.29 -12.68
CA SER A 89 -7.43 -0.85 -12.87
C SER A 89 -7.74 -0.06 -11.58
N ALA A 90 -8.76 -0.45 -10.82
CA ALA A 90 -9.06 0.14 -9.51
C ALA A 90 -7.94 -0.10 -8.48
N ALA A 91 -7.42 -1.32 -8.42
CA ALA A 91 -6.32 -1.69 -7.52
C ALA A 91 -5.02 -0.97 -7.90
N SER A 92 -4.68 -0.91 -9.19
CA SER A 92 -3.52 -0.17 -9.71
C SER A 92 -3.62 1.32 -9.42
N LYS A 93 -4.82 1.90 -9.58
CA LYS A 93 -5.07 3.30 -9.22
C LYS A 93 -4.86 3.54 -7.73
N LEU A 94 -5.40 2.69 -6.86
CA LEU A 94 -5.21 2.79 -5.41
C LEU A 94 -3.72 2.74 -5.02
N HIS A 95 -2.96 1.82 -5.64
CA HIS A 95 -1.51 1.72 -5.43
C HIS A 95 -0.75 2.97 -5.91
N ASN A 96 -1.07 3.46 -7.10
CA ASN A 96 -0.44 4.67 -7.66
C ASN A 96 -0.78 5.93 -6.84
N ASP A 97 -2.02 6.05 -6.37
CA ASP A 97 -2.46 7.15 -5.52
C ASP A 97 -1.74 7.10 -4.14
N ALA A 98 -1.61 5.91 -3.55
CA ALA A 98 -0.88 5.69 -2.30
C ALA A 98 0.62 6.01 -2.43
N THR A 99 1.27 5.56 -3.50
CA THR A 99 2.69 5.85 -3.75
C THR A 99 2.94 7.33 -4.03
N ALA A 100 2.09 7.98 -4.84
CA ALA A 100 2.17 9.41 -5.10
C ALA A 100 1.96 10.23 -3.81
N ALA A 101 0.97 9.88 -2.99
CA ALA A 101 0.73 10.53 -1.71
C ALA A 101 1.89 10.32 -0.72
N SER A 102 2.48 9.12 -0.69
CA SER A 102 3.66 8.82 0.13
C SER A 102 4.85 9.72 -0.21
N VAL A 103 5.15 9.87 -1.51
CA VAL A 103 6.23 10.77 -1.97
C VAL A 103 5.91 12.22 -1.64
N ALA A 104 4.67 12.67 -1.84
CA ALA A 104 4.24 14.03 -1.52
C ALA A 104 4.36 14.35 -0.02
N LEU A 105 3.93 13.42 0.85
CA LEU A 105 4.03 13.58 2.31
C LEU A 105 5.47 13.51 2.80
N ALA A 106 6.30 12.63 2.25
CA ALA A 106 7.72 12.55 2.57
C ALA A 106 8.45 13.86 2.24
N ASN A 107 8.10 14.49 1.11
CA ASN A 107 8.65 15.79 0.71
C ASN A 107 8.03 16.96 1.51
N GLY A 108 6.81 16.79 2.02
CA GLY A 108 6.07 17.81 2.75
C GLY A 108 6.78 18.35 3.99
N LEU A 109 7.61 17.54 4.67
CA LEU A 109 8.39 17.98 5.84
C LEU A 109 9.52 18.99 5.47
N GLY A 110 9.75 19.23 4.18
CA GLY A 110 10.83 20.08 3.67
C GLY A 110 12.19 19.39 3.67
N GLY A 111 12.19 18.05 3.74
CA GLY A 111 13.38 17.22 3.73
C GLY A 111 14.35 17.49 4.89
N GLU A 112 15.60 17.09 4.69
CA GLU A 112 16.66 17.25 5.69
C GLU A 112 16.96 18.72 6.00
N GLN A 113 16.83 19.58 4.99
CA GLN A 113 17.17 21.00 5.10
C GLN A 113 16.24 21.74 6.06
N SER A 114 14.93 21.48 6.00
CA SER A 114 13.96 22.07 6.93
C SER A 114 14.29 21.71 8.37
N ILE A 115 14.59 20.43 8.64
CA ILE A 115 14.99 19.96 9.98
C ILE A 115 16.29 20.63 10.42
N ALA A 116 17.29 20.68 9.54
CA ALA A 116 18.58 21.33 9.82
C ALA A 116 18.43 22.83 10.12
N THR A 117 17.51 23.54 9.46
CA THR A 117 17.29 24.97 9.72
C THR A 117 16.73 25.22 11.11
N GLU A 118 15.81 24.39 11.59
CA GLU A 118 15.26 24.52 12.95
C GLU A 118 16.29 24.12 14.01
N LEU A 119 17.07 23.07 13.77
CA LEU A 119 18.17 22.68 14.66
C LEU A 119 19.27 23.75 14.71
N LYS A 120 19.53 24.44 13.61
CA LYS A 120 20.46 25.58 13.57
C LYS A 120 19.96 26.76 14.39
N LYS A 121 18.66 27.05 14.41
CA LYS A 121 18.09 28.06 15.32
C LYS A 121 18.28 27.68 16.78
N ALA A 122 18.05 26.41 17.12
CA ALA A 122 18.32 25.88 18.46
C ALA A 122 19.81 26.01 18.83
N GLU A 123 20.71 25.68 17.91
CA GLU A 123 22.15 25.86 18.07
C GLU A 123 22.50 27.31 18.39
N LEU A 124 21.99 28.29 17.63
CA LEU A 124 22.26 29.71 17.86
C LEU A 124 21.84 30.16 19.27
N ASN A 125 20.68 29.73 19.75
CA ASN A 125 20.19 30.06 21.08
C ASN A 125 21.04 29.42 22.19
N VAL A 126 21.38 28.14 22.05
CA VAL A 126 22.26 27.45 23.00
C VAL A 126 23.67 28.02 22.95
N ARG A 127 24.12 28.49 21.79
CA ARG A 127 25.41 29.16 21.61
C ARG A 127 25.46 30.52 22.26
N ALA A 128 24.37 31.29 22.24
CA ALA A 128 24.27 32.53 22.98
C ALA A 128 24.45 32.29 24.49
N VAL A 129 23.80 31.26 25.06
CA VAL A 129 23.92 30.93 26.49
C VAL A 129 25.33 30.41 26.82
N THR A 130 25.87 29.49 26.02
CA THR A 130 27.19 28.90 26.28
C THR A 130 28.34 29.88 26.04
N ASN A 131 28.21 30.86 25.13
CA ASN A 131 29.18 31.95 24.99
C ASN A 131 29.13 32.92 26.18
N GLY A 132 27.98 33.02 26.85
CA GLY A 132 27.84 33.76 28.11
C GLY A 132 28.61 33.12 29.27
N LEU A 133 28.92 31.82 29.19
CA LEU A 133 29.78 31.10 30.15
C LEU A 133 31.26 31.40 29.90
N GLN A 134 31.64 32.67 30.08
CA GLN A 134 33.04 33.08 30.00
C GLN A 134 33.85 32.38 31.12
N TRP A 135 35.09 32.02 30.82
CA TRP A 135 35.94 31.19 31.70
C TRP A 135 36.10 31.77 33.12
N TRP A 136 36.02 33.10 33.27
CA TRP A 136 36.18 33.78 34.56
C TRP A 136 34.91 33.74 35.42
N HIS A 137 33.74 33.46 34.85
CA HIS A 137 32.51 33.20 35.60
C HIS A 137 32.43 31.76 36.13
N VAL A 138 33.09 30.82 35.45
CA VAL A 138 33.11 29.39 35.83
C VAL A 138 33.51 29.14 37.29
N PRO A 139 34.57 29.76 37.86
CA PRO A 139 34.92 29.54 39.26
C PRO A 139 33.89 30.06 40.27
N LEU A 140 33.09 31.06 39.90
CA LEU A 140 32.04 31.60 40.78
C LEU A 140 30.76 30.75 40.74
N ASN A 141 30.50 30.09 39.60
CA ASN A 141 29.24 29.40 39.31
C ASN A 141 29.47 27.92 38.95
N LEU A 142 30.40 27.25 39.63
CA LEU A 142 30.87 25.91 39.25
C LEU A 142 29.73 24.87 39.15
N ASP A 143 28.80 24.93 40.10
CA ASP A 143 27.66 24.02 40.18
C ASP A 143 26.56 24.38 39.16
N ASP A 144 26.49 25.65 38.75
CA ASP A 144 25.46 26.12 37.82
C ASP A 144 25.81 25.86 36.36
N VAL A 145 27.08 25.63 36.00
CA VAL A 145 27.45 25.41 34.58
C VAL A 145 26.65 24.27 33.96
N SER A 146 26.55 23.13 34.65
CA SER A 146 25.79 21.99 34.13
C SER A 146 24.30 22.30 34.03
N TYR A 147 23.77 23.02 35.03
CA TYR A 147 22.36 23.38 35.09
C TYR A 147 22.00 24.39 34.00
N ILE A 148 22.80 25.43 33.79
CA ILE A 148 22.61 26.46 32.76
C ILE A 148 22.65 25.83 31.37
N VAL A 149 23.66 25.01 31.07
CA VAL A 149 23.77 24.34 29.77
C VAL A 149 22.60 23.36 29.58
N LYS A 150 22.31 22.51 30.57
CA LYS A 150 21.20 21.56 30.48
C LYS A 150 19.86 22.28 30.29
N ARG A 151 19.59 23.33 31.07
CA ARG A 151 18.38 24.14 30.95
C ARG A 151 18.28 24.80 29.57
N ALA A 152 19.38 25.31 29.03
CA ALA A 152 19.39 25.88 27.68
C ALA A 152 19.08 24.81 26.62
N VAL A 153 19.69 23.63 26.72
CA VAL A 153 19.36 22.49 25.85
C VAL A 153 17.89 22.13 26.00
N ASP A 154 17.38 21.91 27.21
CA ASP A 154 15.99 21.54 27.45
C ASP A 154 14.99 22.61 26.95
N SER A 155 15.36 23.89 26.98
CA SER A 155 14.49 25.00 26.57
C SER A 155 14.52 25.29 25.06
N PHE A 156 15.57 24.92 24.35
CA PHE A 156 15.73 25.26 22.93
C PHE A 156 15.83 24.05 22.01
N TRP A 157 16.14 22.86 22.54
CA TRP A 157 16.29 21.65 21.75
C TRP A 157 14.94 21.17 21.25
N GLY A 158 14.76 21.26 19.94
CA GLY A 158 13.70 20.54 19.25
C GLY A 158 12.28 21.05 19.49
N ILE A 159 12.00 22.04 20.36
CA ILE A 159 10.61 22.47 20.65
C ILE A 159 9.84 22.87 19.39
N GLU A 160 10.41 23.72 18.54
CA GLU A 160 9.75 24.12 17.29
C GLU A 160 9.67 22.96 16.28
N LEU A 161 10.66 22.07 16.31
CA LEU A 161 10.65 20.86 15.49
C LEU A 161 9.58 19.87 15.95
N GLU A 162 9.39 19.69 17.26
CA GLU A 162 8.34 18.87 17.87
C GLU A 162 6.96 19.40 17.51
N LYS A 163 6.73 20.72 17.59
CA LYS A 163 5.46 21.34 17.14
C LYS A 163 5.20 21.07 15.66
N LYS A 164 6.21 21.21 14.80
CA LYS A 164 6.10 20.88 13.37
C LYS A 164 5.79 19.40 13.18
N LEU A 165 6.52 18.51 13.85
CA LEU A 165 6.31 17.05 13.75
C LEU A 165 4.93 16.64 14.26
N ALA A 166 4.42 17.24 15.34
CA ALA A 166 3.06 17.01 15.82
C ALA A 166 2.01 17.47 14.80
N PHE A 167 2.21 18.63 14.17
CA PHE A 167 1.36 19.08 13.06
C PHE A 167 1.42 18.11 11.86
N PHE A 168 2.61 17.62 11.51
CA PHE A 168 2.77 16.61 10.46
C PHE A 168 2.12 15.29 10.83
N ALA A 169 2.23 14.83 12.08
CA ALA A 169 1.54 13.62 12.56
C ALA A 169 0.01 13.75 12.41
N GLY A 170 -0.55 14.94 12.69
CA GLY A 170 -1.96 15.23 12.40
C GLY A 170 -2.31 15.11 10.91
N ARG A 171 -1.45 15.62 10.02
CA ARG A 171 -1.62 15.45 8.57
C ARG A 171 -1.52 13.99 8.13
N LEU A 172 -0.59 13.22 8.70
CA LEU A 172 -0.45 11.79 8.43
C LEU A 172 -1.70 11.02 8.86
N GLN A 173 -2.25 11.35 10.02
CA GLN A 173 -3.49 10.74 10.50
C GLN A 173 -4.67 11.06 9.58
N SER A 174 -4.79 12.30 9.09
CA SER A 174 -5.81 12.66 8.09
C SER A 174 -5.60 11.94 6.75
N ALA A 175 -4.35 11.78 6.29
CA ALA A 175 -4.05 11.05 5.06
C ALA A 175 -4.39 9.56 5.22
N ARG A 176 -4.10 8.98 6.39
CA ARG A 176 -4.45 7.59 6.72
C ARG A 176 -5.95 7.37 6.63
N THR A 177 -6.77 8.22 7.25
CA THR A 177 -8.23 8.06 7.19
C THR A 177 -8.75 8.12 5.75
N THR A 178 -8.28 9.09 4.95
CA THR A 178 -8.67 9.22 3.55
C THR A 178 -8.29 7.99 2.72
N HIS A 179 -7.06 7.48 2.86
CA HIS A 179 -6.65 6.29 2.09
C HIS A 179 -7.27 4.99 2.60
N MET A 180 -7.57 4.89 3.89
CA MET A 180 -8.36 3.77 4.43
C MET A 180 -9.78 3.78 3.87
N GLU A 181 -10.45 4.93 3.82
CA GLU A 181 -11.78 5.07 3.20
C GLU A 181 -11.75 4.73 1.70
N GLN A 182 -10.70 5.13 0.97
CA GLN A 182 -10.51 4.75 -0.43
C GLN A 182 -10.31 3.25 -0.59
N ALA A 183 -9.48 2.63 0.25
CA ALA A 183 -9.24 1.19 0.22
C ALA A 183 -10.53 0.41 0.53
N ASP A 184 -11.29 0.86 1.52
CA ASP A 184 -12.59 0.27 1.89
C ASP A 184 -13.62 0.46 0.77
N GLY A 185 -13.62 1.62 0.11
CA GLY A 185 -14.45 1.88 -1.06
C GLY A 185 -14.14 0.92 -2.22
N VAL A 186 -12.87 0.70 -2.52
CA VAL A 186 -12.44 -0.27 -3.55
C VAL A 186 -12.84 -1.68 -3.12
N LEU A 187 -12.58 -2.08 -1.88
CA LEU A 187 -12.89 -3.42 -1.36
C LEU A 187 -14.41 -3.69 -1.33
N ASN A 188 -15.23 -2.69 -0.99
CA ASN A 188 -16.69 -2.84 -0.95
C ASN A 188 -17.29 -2.97 -2.35
N ASN A 189 -16.82 -2.15 -3.30
CA ASN A 189 -17.27 -2.18 -4.70
C ASN A 189 -16.72 -3.37 -5.49
N THR A 190 -15.71 -4.06 -4.97
CA THR A 190 -15.14 -5.26 -5.60
C THR A 190 -16.15 -6.42 -5.55
N PRO A 191 -16.27 -7.25 -6.60
CA PRO A 191 -17.11 -8.45 -6.60
C PRO A 191 -16.61 -9.51 -5.62
N VAL A 192 -17.52 -10.33 -5.08
CA VAL A 192 -17.19 -11.38 -4.09
C VAL A 192 -16.16 -12.38 -4.60
N ALA A 193 -16.11 -12.62 -5.92
CA ALA A 193 -15.15 -13.52 -6.55
C ALA A 193 -13.67 -13.13 -6.33
N PHE A 194 -13.39 -11.85 -6.08
CA PHE A 194 -12.04 -11.32 -5.81
C PHE A 194 -11.77 -11.13 -4.31
N LYS A 195 -12.79 -11.21 -3.45
CA LYS A 195 -12.67 -11.09 -1.99
C LYS A 195 -12.31 -12.42 -1.36
N SER A 196 -11.05 -12.84 -1.52
CA SER A 196 -10.58 -14.05 -0.82
C SER A 196 -10.62 -13.85 0.70
N ALA A 197 -10.99 -14.90 1.44
CA ALA A 197 -10.96 -14.85 2.91
C ALA A 197 -9.56 -14.57 3.46
N LEU A 198 -8.52 -14.99 2.71
CA LEU A 198 -7.13 -14.67 3.01
C LEU A 198 -6.87 -13.17 2.92
N LEU A 199 -7.29 -12.50 1.84
CA LEU A 199 -7.15 -11.05 1.67
C LEU A 199 -7.85 -10.29 2.79
N LEU A 200 -9.08 -10.66 3.13
CA LEU A 200 -9.82 -10.02 4.20
C LEU A 200 -9.12 -10.19 5.56
N ASN A 201 -8.57 -11.36 5.83
CA ASN A 201 -7.80 -11.63 7.03
C ASN A 201 -6.49 -10.82 7.07
N GLU A 202 -5.75 -10.74 5.97
CA GLU A 202 -4.52 -9.95 5.88
C GLU A 202 -4.77 -8.45 6.07
N VAL A 203 -5.87 -7.94 5.50
CA VAL A 203 -6.29 -6.54 5.67
C VAL A 203 -6.67 -6.27 7.13
N GLU A 204 -7.41 -7.18 7.76
CA GLU A 204 -7.80 -7.02 9.16
C GLU A 204 -6.59 -7.15 10.10
N GLN A 205 -5.67 -8.08 9.81
CA GLN A 205 -4.40 -8.18 10.51
C GLN A 205 -3.61 -6.88 10.40
N ALA A 206 -3.51 -6.30 9.19
CA ALA A 206 -2.82 -5.04 8.96
C ALA A 206 -3.46 -3.87 9.73
N ARG A 207 -4.79 -3.83 9.85
CA ARG A 207 -5.52 -2.83 10.65
C ARG A 207 -5.28 -2.99 12.15
N SER A 208 -5.14 -4.22 12.63
CA SER A 208 -4.94 -4.54 14.04
C SER A 208 -3.52 -4.25 14.56
N LEU A 209 -2.56 -4.00 13.67
CA LEU A 209 -1.16 -3.76 14.07
C LEU A 209 -1.06 -2.49 14.94
N PRO A 210 -0.35 -2.53 16.09
CA PRO A 210 -0.14 -1.36 16.93
C PRO A 210 0.57 -0.21 16.20
N SER A 211 1.44 -0.54 15.23
CA SER A 211 2.11 0.43 14.36
C SER A 211 1.16 1.25 13.48
N ALA A 212 -0.10 0.81 13.35
CA ALA A 212 -1.11 1.55 12.63
C ALA A 212 -1.53 2.82 13.40
N THR A 213 -1.44 2.86 14.72
CA THR A 213 -1.87 4.03 15.51
C THR A 213 -0.82 5.14 15.48
N ILE A 214 -1.07 6.18 14.68
CA ILE A 214 -0.23 7.37 14.60
C ILE A 214 -0.57 8.28 15.78
N THR A 215 0.28 8.25 16.82
CA THR A 215 0.22 9.21 17.92
C THR A 215 1.02 10.47 17.55
N PRO A 216 0.65 11.66 18.07
CA PRO A 216 1.41 12.89 17.84
C PRO A 216 2.87 12.77 18.33
N ASP A 217 3.12 11.90 19.31
CA ASP A 217 4.44 11.68 19.89
C ASP A 217 5.30 10.67 19.11
N SER A 218 4.72 9.90 18.18
CA SER A 218 5.46 8.87 17.42
C SER A 218 6.69 9.44 16.70
N LEU A 219 6.55 10.62 16.09
CA LEU A 219 7.64 11.30 15.37
C LEU A 219 8.60 12.07 16.29
N SER A 220 8.23 12.35 17.55
CA SER A 220 9.08 13.10 18.49
C SER A 220 10.00 12.19 19.31
N VAL A 221 9.79 10.87 19.31
CA VAL A 221 10.63 9.88 20.02
C VAL A 221 12.14 10.06 19.75
N PRO A 222 12.62 10.26 18.50
CA PRO A 222 14.04 10.48 18.25
C PRO A 222 14.57 11.76 18.91
N ILE A 223 13.76 12.83 19.02
CA ILE A 223 14.18 14.10 19.62
C ILE A 223 14.45 13.91 21.11
N VAL A 224 13.54 13.24 21.81
CA VAL A 224 13.67 12.94 23.24
C VAL A 224 14.90 12.06 23.51
N LYS A 225 15.06 10.98 22.73
CA LYS A 225 16.20 10.08 22.85
C LYS A 225 17.53 10.79 22.59
N ARG A 226 17.61 11.66 21.58
CA ARG A 226 18.84 12.41 21.26
C ARG A 226 19.12 13.52 22.28
N ARG A 227 18.09 14.12 22.87
CA ARG A 227 18.25 15.05 24.00
C ARG A 227 18.92 14.37 25.19
N GLU A 228 18.52 13.14 25.51
CA GLU A 228 19.15 12.39 26.60
C GLU A 228 20.64 12.10 26.36
N LEU A 229 21.03 11.86 25.10
CA LEU A 229 22.44 11.67 24.74
C LEU A 229 23.31 12.93 24.97
N LEU A 230 22.72 14.13 24.98
CA LEU A 230 23.42 15.38 25.31
C LEU A 230 23.75 15.52 26.81
N ASN A 231 23.16 14.70 27.68
CA ASN A 231 23.50 14.71 29.10
C ASN A 231 24.94 14.21 29.34
N ALA A 232 25.41 13.22 28.58
CA ALA A 232 26.77 12.69 28.69
C ALA A 232 27.87 13.74 28.40
N PRO A 233 27.87 14.47 27.27
CA PRO A 233 28.85 15.52 27.03
C PRO A 233 28.68 16.71 28.00
N THR A 234 27.46 17.02 28.44
CA THR A 234 27.21 18.09 29.41
C THR A 234 27.81 17.78 30.78
N THR A 235 27.65 16.54 31.27
CA THR A 235 28.31 16.09 32.52
C THR A 235 29.84 16.06 32.39
N ALA A 236 30.37 15.71 31.21
CA ALA A 236 31.80 15.78 30.95
C ALA A 236 32.33 17.23 30.95
N LEU A 237 31.57 18.19 30.41
CA LEU A 237 31.89 19.61 30.46
C LEU A 237 31.92 20.11 31.92
N HIS A 238 30.96 19.71 32.73
CA HIS A 238 30.91 20.05 34.16
C HIS A 238 32.11 19.48 34.94
N ARG A 239 32.46 18.20 34.75
CA ARG A 239 33.67 17.62 35.38
C ARG A 239 34.94 18.36 34.97
N ARG A 240 35.00 18.86 33.72
CA ARG A 240 36.13 19.67 33.24
C ARG A 240 36.15 21.06 33.87
N ALA A 241 35.00 21.69 34.09
CA ALA A 241 34.88 22.92 34.85
C ALA A 241 35.38 22.71 36.29
N GLN A 242 34.93 21.65 36.97
CA GLN A 242 35.35 21.32 38.34
C GLN A 242 36.86 21.10 38.43
N SER A 243 37.41 20.29 37.52
CA SER A 243 38.85 20.06 37.44
C SER A 243 39.65 21.35 37.21
N LEU A 244 39.12 22.30 36.43
CA LEU A 244 39.78 23.56 36.12
C LEU A 244 39.81 24.49 37.33
N VAL A 245 38.70 24.59 38.06
CA VAL A 245 38.61 25.40 39.28
C VAL A 245 39.56 24.86 40.34
N LEU A 246 39.55 23.53 40.55
CA LEU A 246 40.46 22.87 41.48
C LEU A 246 41.93 23.04 41.06
N SER A 247 42.26 22.87 39.77
CA SER A 247 43.64 23.04 39.32
C SER A 247 44.11 24.48 39.44
N THR A 248 43.28 25.45 39.09
CA THR A 248 43.64 26.87 39.17
C THR A 248 43.80 27.31 40.62
N GLY A 249 42.90 26.88 41.51
CA GLY A 249 43.01 27.13 42.95
C GLY A 249 44.28 26.51 43.55
N ALA A 250 44.57 25.25 43.21
CA ALA A 250 45.78 24.56 43.68
C ALA A 250 47.06 25.22 43.15
N THR A 251 47.12 25.58 41.87
CA THR A 251 48.31 26.22 41.30
C THR A 251 48.54 27.61 41.85
N SER A 252 47.48 28.39 42.10
CA SER A 252 47.58 29.70 42.75
C SER A 252 48.11 29.56 44.18
N PHE A 253 47.65 28.57 44.95
CA PHE A 253 48.15 28.32 46.30
C PHE A 253 49.62 27.90 46.30
N VAL A 254 50.03 27.03 45.38
CA VAL A 254 51.43 26.62 45.21
C VAL A 254 52.30 27.81 44.78
N ALA A 255 51.82 28.65 43.86
CA ALA A 255 52.55 29.84 43.40
C ALA A 255 52.83 30.82 44.55
N VAL A 256 51.81 31.12 45.37
CA VAL A 256 51.96 31.97 46.55
C VAL A 256 52.92 31.35 47.57
N SER A 257 52.78 30.05 47.84
CA SER A 257 53.64 29.33 48.79
C SER A 257 55.11 29.30 48.34
N MET A 258 55.36 29.04 47.05
CA MET A 258 56.71 29.05 46.47
C MET A 258 57.32 30.46 46.49
N SER A 259 56.56 31.49 46.14
CA SER A 259 57.04 32.87 46.20
C SER A 259 57.35 33.32 47.63
N TYR A 260 56.51 32.96 48.60
CA TYR A 260 56.78 33.23 50.01
C TYR A 260 58.05 32.51 50.48
N ALA A 261 58.21 31.23 50.14
CA ALA A 261 59.42 30.47 50.48
C ALA A 261 60.68 31.07 49.85
N ALA A 262 60.61 31.51 48.59
CA ALA A 262 61.73 32.14 47.88
C ALA A 262 62.14 33.50 48.48
N TRP A 263 61.17 34.29 48.95
CA TRP A 263 61.43 35.52 49.71
C TRP A 263 62.03 35.22 51.09
N ALA A 264 61.43 34.29 51.84
CA ALA A 264 61.87 33.95 53.20
C ALA A 264 63.29 33.36 53.24
N SER A 265 63.71 32.69 52.18
CA SER A 265 65.07 32.14 52.01
C SER A 265 66.08 33.14 51.46
N SER A 266 65.69 34.41 51.25
CA SER A 266 66.54 35.48 50.69
C SER A 266 67.10 35.20 49.29
N PHE A 267 66.54 34.23 48.55
CA PHE A 267 66.94 33.98 47.15
C PHE A 267 66.44 35.05 46.18
N LEU A 268 65.32 35.72 46.50
CA LEU A 268 64.71 36.77 45.71
C LEU A 268 64.34 37.96 46.59
N ASP A 269 64.53 39.17 46.06
CA ASP A 269 63.96 40.38 46.69
C ASP A 269 62.42 40.33 46.65
N ALA A 270 61.77 41.02 47.58
CA ALA A 270 60.31 41.00 47.75
C ALA A 270 59.58 41.34 46.43
N GLY A 271 60.09 42.29 45.64
CA GLY A 271 59.54 42.65 44.34
C GLY A 271 59.61 41.51 43.32
N SER A 272 60.72 40.79 43.25
CA SER A 272 60.89 39.64 42.35
C SER A 272 60.03 38.43 42.76
N ALA A 273 59.85 38.20 44.06
CA ALA A 273 58.99 37.14 44.58
C ALA A 273 57.51 37.36 44.21
N VAL A 274 57.03 38.61 44.31
CA VAL A 274 55.67 38.99 43.87
C VAL A 274 55.54 38.87 42.35
N GLY A 275 56.54 39.31 41.60
CA GLY A 275 56.57 39.15 40.14
C GLY A 275 56.48 37.69 39.69
N LEU A 276 57.20 36.79 40.37
CA LEU A 276 57.16 35.35 40.10
C LEU A 276 55.76 34.76 40.36
N ALA A 277 55.14 35.10 41.49
CA ALA A 277 53.78 34.65 41.80
C ALA A 277 52.78 35.10 40.73
N ALA A 278 52.88 36.36 40.30
CA ALA A 278 52.01 36.92 39.28
C ALA A 278 52.19 36.21 37.93
N LEU A 279 53.43 35.96 37.49
CA LEU A 279 53.72 35.26 36.23
C LEU A 279 53.20 33.82 36.23
N VAL A 280 53.41 33.07 37.32
CA VAL A 280 52.89 31.70 37.45
C VAL A 280 51.36 31.72 37.43
N SER A 281 50.74 32.65 38.14
CA SER A 281 49.28 32.79 38.18
C SER A 281 48.71 33.09 36.78
N VAL A 282 49.25 34.07 36.06
CA VAL A 282 48.84 34.41 34.68
C VAL A 282 49.08 33.24 33.72
N GLY A 283 50.20 32.54 33.86
CA GLY A 283 50.51 31.34 33.07
C GLY A 283 49.47 30.23 33.26
N THR A 284 49.11 29.94 34.51
CA THR A 284 48.08 28.93 34.84
C THR A 284 46.70 29.33 34.37
N LEU A 285 46.37 30.62 34.44
CA LEU A 285 45.12 31.18 33.92
C LEU A 285 45.00 30.95 32.42
N ARG A 286 46.02 31.32 31.65
CA ARG A 286 46.08 31.11 30.20
C ARG A 286 45.95 29.63 29.84
N TRP A 287 46.61 28.75 30.59
CA TRP A 287 46.51 27.32 30.38
C TRP A 287 45.11 26.76 30.66
N SER A 288 44.48 27.20 31.75
CA SER A 288 43.09 26.86 32.12
C SER A 288 42.10 27.32 31.05
N ILE A 289 42.23 28.56 30.55
CA ILE A 289 41.39 29.08 29.45
C ILE A 289 41.47 28.16 28.22
N SER A 290 42.67 27.78 27.81
CA SER A 290 42.86 26.89 26.65
C SER A 290 42.22 25.51 26.85
N ARG A 291 42.21 24.98 28.09
CA ARG A 291 41.55 23.70 28.40
C ARG A 291 40.03 23.82 28.40
N TRP A 292 39.49 24.92 28.90
CA TRP A 292 38.06 25.21 28.87
C TRP A 292 37.55 25.32 27.44
N GLU A 293 38.21 26.12 26.59
CA GLU A 293 37.87 26.26 25.18
C GLU A 293 37.91 24.91 24.44
N ARG A 294 38.91 24.06 24.74
CA ARG A 294 38.96 22.69 24.18
C ARG A 294 37.79 21.83 24.64
N ALA A 295 37.37 21.96 25.90
CA ALA A 295 36.20 21.22 26.41
C ALA A 295 34.91 21.70 25.74
N GLN A 296 34.74 23.01 25.57
CA GLN A 296 33.61 23.60 24.87
C GLN A 296 33.59 23.18 23.39
N ARG A 297 34.73 23.20 22.70
CA ARG A 297 34.86 22.70 21.32
C ARG A 297 34.43 21.24 21.19
N ARG A 298 34.88 20.36 22.09
CA ARG A 298 34.48 18.94 22.10
C ARG A 298 33.00 18.74 22.37
N TRP A 299 32.41 19.57 23.23
CA TRP A 299 30.98 19.55 23.48
C TRP A 299 30.19 19.94 22.22
N TRP A 300 30.66 20.96 21.48
CA TRP A 300 30.08 21.34 20.18
C TRP A 300 30.26 20.28 19.10
N GLU A 301 31.42 19.62 19.04
CA GLU A 301 31.61 18.48 18.14
C GLU A 301 30.62 17.35 18.44
N ALA A 302 30.29 17.11 19.72
CA ALA A 302 29.27 16.14 20.10
C ALA A 302 27.86 16.61 19.73
N TRP A 303 27.56 17.90 19.91
CA TRP A 303 26.30 18.51 19.47
C TRP A 303 26.08 18.32 17.96
N ASP A 304 27.06 18.69 17.13
CA ASP A 304 26.96 18.60 15.67
C ASP A 304 26.73 17.16 15.21
N ARG A 305 27.43 16.19 15.82
CA ARG A 305 27.22 14.76 15.55
C ARG A 305 25.79 14.33 15.87
N ILE A 306 25.25 14.78 17.01
CA ILE A 306 23.89 14.44 17.44
C ILE A 306 22.87 15.08 16.50
N VAL A 307 23.03 16.35 16.13
CA VAL A 307 22.16 17.07 15.18
C VAL A 307 22.12 16.37 13.81
N GLN A 308 23.28 16.01 13.26
CA GLN A 308 23.37 15.28 11.98
C GLN A 308 22.75 13.89 12.04
N SER A 309 22.79 13.22 13.20
CA SER A 309 22.12 11.94 13.39
C SER A 309 20.61 12.09 13.56
N LEU A 310 20.15 13.15 14.22
CA LEU A 310 18.74 13.38 14.49
C LEU A 310 17.94 13.60 13.20
N ALA A 311 18.47 14.38 12.25
CA ALA A 311 17.78 14.59 10.97
C ALA A 311 17.56 13.28 10.21
N ARG A 312 18.56 12.39 10.21
CA ARG A 312 18.46 11.06 9.60
C ARG A 312 17.48 10.14 10.33
N ASP A 313 17.52 10.16 11.67
CA ASP A 313 16.58 9.36 12.48
C ASP A 313 15.13 9.79 12.26
N ILE A 314 14.85 11.10 12.22
CA ILE A 314 13.49 11.61 11.96
C ILE A 314 13.01 11.22 10.56
N GLN A 315 13.88 11.29 9.55
CA GLN A 315 13.51 10.86 8.19
C GLN A 315 13.25 9.35 8.11
N ALA A 316 14.07 8.56 8.78
CA ALA A 316 13.89 7.11 8.85
C ALA A 316 12.57 6.76 9.54
N GLU A 317 12.28 7.42 10.67
CA GLU A 317 11.03 7.23 11.40
C GLU A 317 9.83 7.67 10.58
N LEU A 318 9.90 8.82 9.89
CA LEU A 318 8.85 9.29 8.99
C LEU A 318 8.55 8.28 7.88
N ARG A 319 9.59 7.79 7.19
CA ARG A 319 9.44 6.77 6.13
C ARG A 319 8.80 5.50 6.67
N ARG A 320 9.19 5.09 7.88
CA ARG A 320 8.61 3.94 8.56
C ARG A 320 7.14 4.17 8.90
N THR A 321 6.78 5.31 9.49
CA THR A 321 5.39 5.67 9.82
C THR A 321 4.52 5.75 8.56
N LEU A 322 5.05 6.28 7.45
CA LEU A 322 4.34 6.29 6.16
C LEU A 322 4.08 4.87 5.65
N ALA A 323 5.10 4.02 5.60
CA ALA A 323 4.99 2.66 5.09
C ALA A 323 4.10 1.77 5.96
N ASP A 324 4.35 1.75 7.27
CA ASP A 324 3.72 0.82 8.21
C ASP A 324 2.38 1.36 8.75
N GLY A 325 2.25 2.69 8.89
CA GLY A 325 1.11 3.32 9.56
C GLY A 325 0.04 3.85 8.61
N VAL A 326 0.46 4.55 7.55
CA VAL A 326 -0.47 5.23 6.62
C VAL A 326 -0.86 4.34 5.45
N PHE A 327 0.14 3.78 4.75
CA PHE A 327 -0.06 3.13 3.45
C PHE A 327 -0.09 1.60 3.49
N LEU A 328 0.14 0.99 4.65
CA LEU A 328 0.15 -0.47 4.77
C LEU A 328 -1.17 -1.11 4.29
N VAL A 329 -2.31 -0.63 4.79
CA VAL A 329 -3.63 -1.20 4.46
C VAL A 329 -3.99 -0.97 2.98
N PRO A 330 -3.93 0.26 2.43
CA PRO A 330 -4.20 0.48 1.00
C PRO A 330 -3.31 -0.34 0.07
N ASN A 331 -2.01 -0.45 0.37
CA ASN A 331 -1.09 -1.25 -0.43
C ASN A 331 -1.43 -2.74 -0.34
N ARG A 332 -1.73 -3.26 0.85
CA ARG A 332 -2.16 -4.67 1.02
C ARG A 332 -3.45 -4.99 0.26
N VAL A 333 -4.43 -4.08 0.30
CA VAL A 333 -5.66 -4.21 -0.49
C VAL A 333 -5.34 -4.23 -1.99
N ALA A 334 -4.55 -3.26 -2.46
CA ALA A 334 -4.18 -3.19 -3.88
C ALA A 334 -3.41 -4.42 -4.34
N ASP A 335 -2.39 -4.84 -3.62
CA ASP A 335 -1.54 -5.99 -3.95
C ASP A 335 -2.35 -7.29 -3.96
N GLY A 336 -3.20 -7.51 -2.95
CA GLY A 336 -4.03 -8.70 -2.88
C GLY A 336 -5.13 -8.74 -3.95
N LEU A 337 -5.68 -7.59 -4.33
CA LEU A 337 -6.62 -7.50 -5.45
C LEU A 337 -5.92 -7.76 -6.78
N LEU A 338 -4.74 -7.20 -7.00
CA LEU A 338 -3.93 -7.47 -8.20
C LEU A 338 -3.57 -8.95 -8.29
N GLU A 339 -3.17 -9.57 -7.19
CA GLU A 339 -2.87 -11.00 -7.15
C GLU A 339 -4.11 -11.85 -7.49
N SER A 340 -5.26 -11.55 -6.86
CA SER A 340 -6.52 -12.27 -7.13
C SER A 340 -6.96 -12.12 -8.59
N THR A 341 -6.74 -10.93 -9.17
CA THR A 341 -7.09 -10.62 -10.55
C THR A 341 -6.17 -11.35 -11.52
N ASN A 342 -4.86 -11.38 -11.27
CA ASN A 342 -3.89 -12.11 -12.08
C ASN A 342 -4.17 -13.61 -12.08
N ARG A 343 -4.51 -14.19 -10.91
CA ARG A 343 -4.95 -15.59 -10.82
C ARG A 343 -6.20 -15.82 -11.66
N ARG A 344 -7.19 -14.95 -11.56
CA ARG A 344 -8.44 -15.08 -12.32
C ARG A 344 -8.25 -14.94 -13.83
N LEU A 345 -7.39 -14.02 -14.26
CA LEU A 345 -7.05 -13.84 -15.67
C LEU A 345 -6.33 -15.08 -16.23
N SER A 346 -5.43 -15.70 -15.45
CA SER A 346 -4.81 -16.98 -15.81
C SER A 346 -5.86 -18.08 -15.98
N ASP A 347 -6.77 -18.24 -15.03
CA ASP A 347 -7.85 -19.25 -15.11
C ASP A 347 -8.77 -19.02 -16.33
N LEU A 348 -9.05 -17.75 -16.65
CA LEU A 348 -9.86 -17.39 -17.82
C LEU A 348 -9.11 -17.66 -19.13
N ALA A 349 -7.80 -17.47 -19.17
CA ALA A 349 -6.99 -17.82 -20.33
C ALA A 349 -7.03 -19.32 -20.62
N ASP A 350 -6.92 -20.15 -19.57
CA ASP A 350 -7.02 -21.61 -19.70
C ASP A 350 -8.42 -22.04 -20.17
N LYS A 351 -9.48 -21.45 -19.61
CA LYS A 351 -10.87 -21.70 -20.04
C LYS A 351 -11.13 -21.25 -21.48
N ASN A 352 -10.57 -20.13 -21.90
CA ASN A 352 -10.69 -19.66 -23.29
C ASN A 352 -9.96 -20.59 -24.26
N ALA A 353 -8.83 -21.17 -23.86
CA ALA A 353 -8.12 -22.17 -24.65
C ALA A 353 -8.94 -23.46 -24.80
N GLU A 354 -9.57 -23.92 -23.71
CA GLU A 354 -10.49 -25.06 -23.74
C GLU A 354 -11.74 -24.77 -24.59
N GLU A 355 -12.35 -23.60 -24.44
CA GLU A 355 -13.50 -23.15 -25.23
C GLU A 355 -13.17 -23.14 -26.73
N THR A 356 -11.98 -22.65 -27.09
CA THR A 356 -11.51 -22.64 -28.49
C THR A 356 -11.39 -24.06 -29.02
N ARG A 357 -10.85 -24.99 -28.23
CA ARG A 357 -10.73 -26.41 -28.60
C ARG A 357 -12.11 -27.07 -28.77
N LEU A 358 -13.06 -26.79 -27.88
CA LEU A 358 -14.42 -27.31 -27.95
C LEU A 358 -15.20 -26.72 -29.12
N SER A 359 -15.03 -25.43 -29.42
CA SER A 359 -15.62 -24.79 -30.60
C SER A 359 -15.14 -25.46 -31.88
N GLN A 360 -13.84 -25.71 -32.00
CA GLN A 360 -13.28 -26.42 -33.17
C GLN A 360 -13.86 -27.85 -33.32
N ALA A 361 -14.06 -28.56 -32.20
CA ALA A 361 -14.65 -29.89 -32.22
C ALA A 361 -16.14 -29.87 -32.63
N VAL A 362 -16.92 -28.91 -32.12
CA VAL A 362 -18.32 -28.72 -32.51
C VAL A 362 -18.44 -28.34 -33.98
N ASP A 363 -17.60 -27.43 -34.47
CA ASP A 363 -17.59 -27.04 -35.88
C ASP A 363 -17.26 -28.23 -36.80
N ALA A 364 -16.31 -29.08 -36.40
CA ALA A 364 -15.99 -30.31 -37.12
C ALA A 364 -17.19 -31.28 -37.19
N LEU A 365 -17.90 -31.48 -36.07
CA LEU A 365 -19.10 -32.33 -36.01
C LEU A 365 -20.27 -31.76 -36.83
N VAL A 366 -20.44 -30.43 -36.85
CA VAL A 366 -21.46 -29.77 -37.69
C VAL A 366 -21.16 -30.03 -39.17
N VAL A 367 -19.90 -29.94 -39.60
CA VAL A 367 -19.49 -30.23 -40.97
C VAL A 367 -19.75 -31.70 -41.33
N GLU A 368 -19.41 -32.63 -40.44
CA GLU A 368 -19.62 -34.07 -40.64
C GLU A 368 -21.11 -34.45 -40.72
N THR A 369 -21.93 -33.86 -39.84
CA THR A 369 -23.39 -34.11 -39.81
C THR A 369 -24.05 -33.56 -41.08
N ARG A 370 -23.62 -32.38 -41.54
CA ARG A 370 -24.11 -31.77 -42.78
C ARG A 370 -23.72 -32.58 -44.02
N ALA A 371 -22.48 -33.08 -44.07
CA ALA A 371 -22.02 -33.95 -45.15
C ALA A 371 -22.80 -35.27 -45.19
N SER A 372 -23.06 -35.86 -44.02
CA SER A 372 -23.86 -37.09 -43.88
C SER A 372 -25.30 -36.89 -44.37
N HIS A 373 -25.93 -35.77 -44.02
CA HIS A 373 -27.28 -35.44 -44.47
C HIS A 373 -27.34 -35.20 -45.99
N GLN A 374 -26.36 -34.50 -46.58
CA GLN A 374 -26.27 -34.32 -48.04
C GLN A 374 -26.10 -35.65 -48.78
N ASN A 375 -25.28 -36.56 -48.26
CA ASN A 375 -25.11 -37.90 -48.83
C ASN A 375 -26.40 -38.73 -48.75
N ALA A 376 -27.13 -38.66 -47.63
CA ALA A 376 -28.41 -39.34 -47.46
C ALA A 376 -29.47 -38.81 -48.46
N MET A 377 -29.56 -37.49 -48.64
CA MET A 377 -30.46 -36.91 -49.65
C MET A 377 -30.08 -37.32 -51.07
N SER A 378 -28.78 -37.32 -51.41
CA SER A 378 -28.32 -37.74 -52.73
C SER A 378 -28.62 -39.22 -53.02
N SER A 379 -28.53 -40.09 -52.01
CA SER A 379 -28.90 -41.50 -52.13
C SER A 379 -30.42 -41.71 -52.26
N ALA A 380 -31.24 -40.92 -51.56
CA ALA A 380 -32.70 -41.02 -51.65
C ALA A 380 -33.22 -40.60 -53.04
N VAL A 381 -32.59 -39.59 -53.66
CA VAL A 381 -32.92 -39.15 -55.02
C VAL A 381 -32.51 -40.18 -56.09
N ARG A 382 -31.56 -41.08 -55.78
CA ARG A 382 -31.13 -42.18 -56.66
C ARG A 382 -31.93 -43.48 -56.50
N MET A 383 -33.00 -43.50 -55.70
CA MET A 383 -33.94 -44.62 -55.73
C MET A 383 -34.45 -44.78 -57.17
N PRO A 384 -34.30 -45.98 -57.78
CA PRO A 384 -34.60 -46.19 -59.18
C PRO A 384 -36.03 -45.78 -59.45
N GLU A 385 -36.23 -44.97 -60.49
CA GLU A 385 -37.52 -44.73 -61.12
C GLU A 385 -38.18 -46.10 -61.32
N VAL A 386 -39.06 -46.49 -60.38
CA VAL A 386 -39.91 -47.64 -60.55
C VAL A 386 -40.77 -47.26 -61.72
N SER A 387 -40.45 -47.82 -62.88
CA SER A 387 -41.22 -47.70 -64.11
C SER A 387 -42.64 -48.15 -63.78
N ILE A 388 -43.52 -47.18 -63.48
CA ILE A 388 -44.93 -47.41 -63.28
C ILE A 388 -45.45 -47.80 -64.66
N ALA A 389 -45.56 -49.11 -64.89
CA ALA A 389 -46.26 -49.65 -66.04
C ALA A 389 -47.68 -49.07 -66.05
N GLN A 390 -47.97 -48.25 -67.05
CA GLN A 390 -49.29 -47.68 -67.28
C GLN A 390 -50.31 -48.81 -67.42
N PRO A 391 -51.42 -48.81 -66.66
CA PRO A 391 -52.51 -49.74 -66.92
C PRO A 391 -53.15 -49.38 -68.28
N LYS A 392 -53.07 -50.33 -69.23
CA LYS A 392 -53.83 -50.32 -70.47
C LYS A 392 -55.32 -50.16 -70.17
N LEU A 393 -55.90 -49.02 -70.54
CA LEU A 393 -57.34 -48.86 -70.77
C LEU A 393 -57.68 -49.56 -72.08
N GLU A 394 -57.98 -50.86 -72.02
CA GLU A 394 -58.63 -51.56 -73.13
C GLU A 394 -60.14 -51.30 -73.12
N SER A 395 -60.59 -50.84 -74.27
CA SER A 395 -61.95 -50.55 -74.72
C SER A 395 -62.94 -51.69 -74.48
N ILE A 396 -64.07 -51.40 -73.81
CA ILE A 396 -65.29 -52.19 -73.92
C ILE A 396 -66.34 -51.33 -74.64
N GLN A 397 -66.48 -51.57 -75.94
CA GLN A 397 -67.58 -51.12 -76.77
C GLN A 397 -68.05 -52.33 -77.59
N THR A 398 -69.39 -52.50 -77.69
CA THR A 398 -70.16 -53.43 -78.55
C THR A 398 -70.08 -54.94 -78.24
N MET A 399 -71.15 -55.74 -78.17
CA MET A 399 -72.36 -55.80 -79.02
C MET A 399 -73.48 -56.69 -78.40
N GLN A 400 -74.74 -56.26 -78.56
CA GLN A 400 -75.97 -57.02 -78.85
C GLN A 400 -76.29 -58.36 -78.13
N HIS A 401 -77.38 -58.37 -77.34
CA HIS A 401 -78.66 -58.96 -77.79
C HIS A 401 -79.88 -58.40 -77.04
#